data_AF-A0A9E2V994-F1
#
_entry.id   AF-A0A9E2V994-F1
#
_cell.length_a   1.000
_cell.length_b   1.000
_cell.length_c   1.000
_cell.angle_alpha   90.00
_cell.angle_beta   90.00
_cell.angle_gamma   90.00
#
_symmetry.space_group_name_H-M   'P 1'
#
loop_
_entity.id
_entity.type
_entity.pdbx_description
1 polymer ?
#
loop_
_entity_poly.entity_id
_entity_poly.type
_entity_poly.pdbx_seq_one_letter_code
_entity_poly.pdbx_strand_id
1 'polypeptide(L)' 'MCWCFAIINNRLAEIYFDRDKKGNPKFEGHCYVKRSEFKTKVEQKAIDEDITKYRFSYRKGEYRRVEAKKSNK' A
#
# COMPACT_ATOMS: atom_id res chain seq x y z
N MET A 1 -2.23 0.74 -15.56
CA MET A 1 -1.19 0.50 -14.55
C MET A 1 -1.11 1.68 -13.59
N CYS A 2 -1.56 1.45 -12.37
CA CYS A 2 -1.49 2.41 -11.27
C CYS A 2 -0.62 1.83 -10.16
N TRP A 3 -0.06 2.71 -9.33
CA TRP A 3 0.68 2.32 -8.15
C TRP A 3 0.30 3.21 -6.98
N CYS A 4 0.42 2.69 -5.76
CA CYS A 4 0.25 3.45 -4.53
C CYS A 4 1.12 2.86 -3.41
N PHE A 5 1.33 3.62 -2.34
CA PHE A 5 1.98 3.09 -1.16
C PHE A 5 0.98 2.39 -0.24
N ALA A 6 1.46 1.39 0.47
CA ALA A 6 0.68 0.72 1.49
C ALA A 6 1.58 0.08 2.54
N ILE A 7 0.99 -0.28 3.67
CA ILE A 7 1.64 -1.18 4.61
C ILE A 7 1.20 -2.60 4.30
N ILE A 8 2.15 -3.46 3.92
CA ILE A 8 1.93 -4.90 3.76
C ILE A 8 2.72 -5.63 4.82
N ASN A 9 2.05 -6.46 5.63
CA ASN A 9 2.70 -7.24 6.69
C ASN A 9 3.59 -6.36 7.60
N ASN A 10 3.05 -5.20 8.01
CA ASN A 10 3.73 -4.18 8.82
C ASN A 10 5.00 -3.56 8.20
N ARG A 11 5.18 -3.67 6.88
CA ARG A 11 6.30 -3.07 6.14
C ARG A 11 5.78 -2.14 5.06
N LEU A 12 6.48 -1.04 4.81
CA LEU A 12 6.19 -0.16 3.68
C LEU A 12 6.40 -0.94 2.37
N ALA A 13 5.40 -0.89 1.51
CA ALA A 13 5.43 -1.51 0.20
C ALA A 13 4.78 -0.60 -0.83
N GLU A 14 5.31 -0.64 -2.05
CA GLU A 14 4.66 -0.10 -3.23
C GLU A 14 3.79 -1.20 -3.82
N ILE A 15 2.51 -0.93 -4.02
CA ILE A 15 1.54 -1.86 -4.63
C ILE A 15 1.34 -1.46 -6.07
N TYR A 16 1.49 -2.42 -6.97
CA TYR A 16 1.09 -2.31 -8.36
C TYR A 16 -0.30 -2.92 -8.53
N PHE A 17 -1.21 -2.14 -9.08
CA PHE A 17 -2.55 -2.60 -9.37
C PHE A 17 -3.03 -2.09 -10.72
N ASP A 18 -3.88 -2.88 -11.34
CA ASP A 18 -4.60 -2.51 -12.54
C ASP A 18 -6.11 -2.54 -12.28
N ARG A 19 -6.91 -2.17 -13.28
CA ARG A 19 -8.36 -2.26 -13.19
C ARG A 19 -8.81 -3.45 -14.02
N ASP A 20 -9.60 -4.34 -13.44
CA ASP A 20 -10.21 -5.41 -14.21
C ASP A 20 -11.21 -4.87 -15.24
N LYS A 21 -11.76 -5.75 -16.09
CA LYS A 21 -12.77 -5.37 -17.11
C LYS A 21 -14.05 -4.76 -16.53
N LYS A 22 -14.28 -4.90 -15.22
CA LYS A 22 -15.42 -4.34 -14.47
C LYS A 22 -15.04 -3.07 -13.69
N GLY A 23 -13.79 -2.62 -13.79
CA GLY A 23 -13.27 -1.44 -13.11
C GLY A 23 -12.77 -1.67 -11.67
N ASN A 24 -12.75 -2.91 -11.17
CA ASN A 24 -12.27 -3.18 -9.81
C ASN A 24 -10.74 -3.19 -9.75
N PRO A 25 -10.15 -2.71 -8.65
CA PRO A 25 -8.71 -2.79 -8.46
C PRO A 25 -8.26 -4.25 -8.34
N LYS A 26 -7.39 -4.66 -9.26
CA LYS A 26 -6.72 -5.95 -9.26
C LYS A 26 -5.25 -5.75 -8.91
N PHE A 27 -4.86 -6.28 -7.76
CA PHE A 27 -3.48 -6.22 -7.28
C PHE A 27 -2.63 -7.17 -8.13
N GLU A 28 -1.63 -6.63 -8.82
CA GLU A 28 -0.71 -7.41 -9.67
C GLU A 28 0.52 -7.84 -8.87
N GLY A 29 0.96 -7.00 -7.92
CA GLY A 29 2.13 -7.29 -7.11
C GLY A 29 2.41 -6.19 -6.10
N HIS A 30 3.41 -6.43 -5.26
CA HIS A 30 3.98 -5.40 -4.40
C HIS A 30 5.49 -5.56 -4.28
N CYS A 31 6.18 -4.46 -4.01
CA CYS A 31 7.60 -4.46 -3.70
C CYS A 31 7.82 -3.81 -2.33
N TYR A 32 8.63 -4.42 -1.47
CA TYR A 32 9.00 -3.81 -0.20
C TYR A 32 10.05 -2.72 -0.44
N VAL A 33 9.73 -1.51 -0.02
CA VAL A 33 10.58 -0.33 -0.21
C VAL A 33 10.91 0.30 1.12
N LYS A 34 12.05 1.00 1.20
CA LYS A 34 12.42 1.76 2.39
C LYS A 34 12.02 3.22 2.20
N ARG A 35 11.42 3.80 3.23
CA ARG A 35 11.07 5.23 3.27
C ARG A 35 12.27 6.14 2.99
N SER A 36 13.49 5.70 3.30
CA SER A 36 14.75 6.41 3.04
C SER A 36 15.14 6.52 1.56
N GLU A 37 14.54 5.69 0.68
CA GLU A 37 14.80 5.74 -0.76
C GLU A 37 14.12 6.96 -1.41
N PHE A 38 13.01 7.43 -0.81
CA PHE A 38 12.23 8.57 -1.27
C PHE A 38 12.72 9.84 -0.57
N LYS A 39 13.40 10.73 -1.29
CA LYS A 39 14.07 11.90 -0.68
C LYS A 39 13.22 13.15 -0.68
N THR A 40 12.21 13.25 -1.54
CA THR A 40 11.44 14.49 -1.65
C THR A 40 10.33 14.55 -0.60
N LYS A 41 10.03 15.77 -0.13
CA LYS A 41 8.92 16.02 0.80
C LYS A 41 7.57 15.59 0.23
N VAL A 42 7.41 15.64 -1.09
CA VAL A 42 6.18 15.27 -1.79
C VAL A 42 5.95 13.77 -1.71
N GLU A 43 6.98 12.95 -2.01
CA GLU A 43 6.89 11.49 -1.89
C GLU A 43 6.66 11.06 -0.44
N GLN A 44 7.37 11.68 0.50
CA GLN A 44 7.20 11.43 1.93
C GLN A 44 5.75 11.67 2.38
N LYS A 45 5.16 12.78 1.94
CA LYS A 45 3.76 13.12 2.22
C LYS A 45 2.80 12.12 1.55
N ALA A 46 3.05 11.76 0.30
CA ALA A 46 2.25 10.75 -0.40
C ALA A 46 2.26 9.40 0.34
N ILE A 47 3.44 8.97 0.79
CA ILE A 47 3.59 7.77 1.64
C ILE A 47 2.73 7.90 2.89
N ASP A 48 2.82 9.00 3.64
CA ASP A 48 2.06 9.19 4.89
C ASP A 48 0.54 9.16 4.67
N GLU A 49 0.05 9.81 3.60
CA GLU A 49 -1.37 9.83 3.25
C GLU A 49 -1.87 8.43 2.87
N ASP A 50 -1.07 7.69 2.11
CA ASP A 50 -1.40 6.36 1.61
C ASP A 50 -1.34 5.28 2.70
N ILE A 51 -0.26 5.22 3.50
CA ILE A 51 -0.09 4.19 4.55
C ILE A 51 -1.13 4.30 5.67
N THR A 52 -1.78 5.47 5.80
CA THR A 52 -2.88 5.70 6.74
C THR A 52 -4.17 5.02 6.25
N LYS A 53 -4.40 5.00 4.93
CA LYS A 53 -5.62 4.48 4.30
C LYS A 53 -5.49 3.01 3.89
N TYR A 54 -4.29 2.62 3.47
CA TYR A 54 -3.99 1.38 2.78
C TYR A 54 -3.08 0.49 3.61
N ARG A 55 -3.70 -0.45 4.32
CA ARG A 55 -3.02 -1.49 5.08
C ARG A 55 -3.55 -2.85 4.67
N PHE A 56 -2.64 -3.77 4.40
CA PHE A 56 -2.95 -5.11 3.95
C PHE A 56 -2.06 -6.14 4.64
N SER A 57 -2.55 -7.36 4.71
CA SER A 57 -1.76 -8.55 4.98
C SER A 57 -1.70 -9.37 3.70
N TYR A 58 -0.50 -9.81 3.33
CA TYR A 58 -0.30 -10.69 2.18
C TYR A 58 0.14 -12.07 2.66
N ARG A 59 -0.67 -13.09 2.35
CA ARG A 59 -0.38 -14.49 2.72
C ARG A 59 -0.93 -15.43 1.65
N LYS A 60 -0.11 -16.40 1.21
CA LYS A 60 -0.47 -17.42 0.19
C LYS A 60 -1.05 -16.83 -1.11
N GLY A 61 -0.52 -15.68 -1.58
CA GLY A 61 -0.99 -15.06 -2.83
C GLY A 61 -2.17 -14.10 -2.66
N GLU A 62 -2.78 -14.03 -1.48
CA GLU A 62 -3.96 -13.20 -1.24
C GLU A 62 -3.63 -11.93 -0.47
N TYR A 63 -4.15 -10.80 -0.93
CA TYR A 63 -4.16 -9.53 -0.19
C TYR A 63 -5.45 -9.42 0.62
N ARG A 64 -5.32 -9.22 1.92
CA ARG A 64 -6.46 -8.97 2.82
C ARG A 64 -6.31 -7.58 3.40
N ARG A 65 -7.33 -6.74 3.28
CA ARG A 65 -7.32 -5.42 3.90
C ARG A 65 -7.34 -5.57 5.41
N VAL A 66 -6.40 -4.91 6.07
CA VAL A 66 -6.35 -4.83 7.53
C VAL A 66 -6.88 -3.46 7.89
N GLU A 67 -7.86 -3.42 8.78
CA GLU A 67 -8.34 -2.14 9.29
C GLU A 67 -7.17 -1.41 9.96
N ALA A 68 -6.97 -0.14 9.59
CA ALA A 68 -6.03 0.70 10.29
C ALA A 68 -6.50 0.74 11.75
N LYS A 69 -5.69 0.22 12.69
CA LYS A 69 -5.98 0.33 14.12
C LYS A 69 -6.36 1.77 14.40
N LYS A 70 -7.64 2.01 14.70
CA LYS A 70 -8.07 3.24 15.36
C LYS A 70 -7.27 3.24 16.66
N SER A 71 -6.24 4.08 16.73
CA SER A 71 -5.53 4.29 17.98
C SER A 71 -6.55 4.94 18.89
N ASN A 72 -7.20 4.13 19.72
CA ASN A 72 -8.07 4.59 20.79
C ASN A 72 -7.14 5.30 21.77
N LYS A 73 -7.11 6.62 21.72
CA LYS A 73 -6.47 7.47 22.71
C LYS A 73 -7.53 7.99 23.66
#